data_AF-A0A965GR74-F1
#
_entry.id   AF-A0A965GR74-F1
#
_cell.length_a   1.000
_cell.length_b   1.000
_cell.length_c   1.000
_cell.angle_alpha   90.00
_cell.angle_beta   90.00
_cell.angle_gamma   90.00
#
_symmetry.space_group_name_H-M   'P 1'
#
loop_
_entity.id
_entity.type
_entity.pdbx_description
1 polymer ?
#
loop_
_entity_poly.entity_id
_entity_poly.type
_entity_poly.pdbx_seq_one_letter_code
_entity_poly.pdbx_strand_id
1 'polypeptide(L)'
;MSLDVSKIKQVTLPETQYIKEVTEKRQIVLHHTAGSSSAPGTIKMWANDDRGRIATCVVISGKGQSKDTYDGEICQAFSSKHWAYHLGIKTEVFKSKGLPQIAIDKHAIGIEICSWGPLEKRGDKFYNYVDREVAADQVTKLETPYKGHTYYHRYTDAQIESVKNLLLYWQDIYGINLTYHEDDMWTVSTRALKGENGVYTHNSYRKDKSDIHPCPRMIAMLKSL
;
A
#
# COMPACT_ATOMS: atom_id res chain seq x y z
N MET A 1 -19.50 3.03 -9.22
CA MET A 1 -19.65 1.78 -9.99
C MET A 1 -18.97 0.69 -9.18
N SER A 2 -19.52 -0.53 -9.13
CA SER A 2 -18.86 -1.67 -8.49
C SER A 2 -17.60 -2.06 -9.26
N LEU A 3 -16.53 -2.46 -8.56
CA LEU A 3 -15.29 -2.95 -9.18
C LEU A 3 -15.58 -4.14 -10.10
N ASP A 4 -15.21 -4.02 -11.38
CA ASP A 4 -15.31 -5.11 -12.35
C ASP A 4 -14.15 -6.09 -12.15
N VAL A 5 -14.38 -7.12 -11.34
CA VAL A 5 -13.36 -8.12 -10.98
C VAL A 5 -12.84 -8.91 -12.18
N SER A 6 -13.57 -8.95 -13.30
CA SER A 6 -13.11 -9.62 -14.53
C SER A 6 -11.94 -8.90 -15.21
N LYS A 7 -11.75 -7.60 -14.90
CA LYS A 7 -10.64 -6.78 -15.39
C LYS A 7 -9.39 -6.85 -14.51
N ILE A 8 -9.46 -7.55 -13.37
CA ILE A 8 -8.29 -7.72 -12.49
C ILE A 8 -7.33 -8.73 -13.13
N LYS A 9 -6.10 -8.28 -13.38
CA LYS A 9 -5.05 -9.13 -13.95
C LYS A 9 -4.53 -10.09 -12.90
N GLN A 10 -4.62 -11.38 -13.17
CA GLN A 10 -4.08 -12.40 -12.29
C GLN A 10 -2.57 -12.55 -12.55
N VAL A 11 -1.77 -12.35 -11.51
CA VAL A 11 -0.32 -12.61 -11.52
C VAL A 11 -0.04 -13.51 -10.33
N THR A 12 -0.35 -14.79 -10.48
CA THR A 12 -0.41 -15.73 -9.35
C THR A 12 0.95 -15.87 -8.66
N LEU A 13 0.96 -15.58 -7.36
CA LEU A 13 2.08 -15.87 -6.48
C LEU A 13 2.09 -17.38 -6.12
N PRO A 14 3.25 -18.06 -6.06
CA PRO A 14 3.31 -19.46 -5.66
C PRO A 14 2.65 -19.71 -4.29
N GLU A 15 1.96 -20.85 -4.10
CA GLU A 15 1.27 -21.14 -2.84
C GLU A 15 2.22 -21.22 -1.62
N THR A 16 3.51 -21.45 -1.87
CA THR A 16 4.57 -21.41 -0.85
C THR A 16 4.90 -20.00 -0.35
N GLN A 17 4.46 -18.96 -1.08
CA GLN A 17 4.81 -17.56 -0.85
C GLN A 17 3.68 -16.76 -0.15
N TYR A 18 2.57 -17.41 0.21
CA TYR A 18 1.52 -16.86 1.06
C TYR A 18 0.91 -17.95 1.96
N ILE A 19 -0.02 -17.58 2.84
CA ILE A 19 -0.74 -18.49 3.74
C ILE A 19 -2.17 -18.66 3.21
N LYS A 20 -2.47 -19.85 2.69
CA LYS A 20 -3.78 -20.22 2.14
C LYS A 20 -4.78 -20.60 3.25
N GLU A 21 -5.03 -19.66 4.16
CA GLU A 21 -5.98 -19.77 5.27
C GLU A 21 -7.07 -18.70 5.09
N VAL A 22 -8.34 -19.09 5.15
CA VAL A 22 -9.46 -18.14 5.13
C VAL A 22 -9.64 -17.55 6.51
N THR A 23 -9.69 -16.22 6.58
CA THR A 23 -9.70 -15.45 7.82
C THR A 23 -10.69 -14.29 7.73
N GLU A 24 -11.24 -13.88 8.86
CA GLU A 24 -12.02 -12.64 8.93
C GLU A 24 -11.11 -11.44 8.61
N LYS A 25 -11.57 -10.56 7.71
CA LYS A 25 -10.84 -9.35 7.33
C LYS A 25 -11.49 -8.13 7.97
N ARG A 26 -10.68 -7.36 8.69
CA ARG A 26 -11.13 -6.18 9.44
C ARG A 26 -10.44 -4.90 8.99
N GLN A 27 -9.25 -5.02 8.41
CA GLN A 27 -8.41 -3.87 8.07
C GLN A 27 -8.01 -3.89 6.60
N ILE A 28 -7.92 -2.70 6.00
CA ILE A 28 -7.20 -2.50 4.73
C ILE A 28 -5.99 -1.63 5.03
N VAL A 29 -4.82 -2.03 4.54
CA VAL A 29 -3.56 -1.30 4.77
C VAL A 29 -2.95 -0.88 3.46
N LEU A 30 -2.77 0.43 3.31
CA LEU A 30 -2.17 1.04 2.12
C LEU A 30 -0.64 1.07 2.25
N HIS A 31 0.00 0.55 1.22
CA HIS A 31 1.45 0.50 1.05
C HIS A 31 1.85 1.17 -0.27
N HIS A 32 3.14 1.47 -0.41
CA HIS A 32 3.76 1.67 -1.71
C HIS A 32 5.02 0.82 -1.84
N THR A 33 5.36 0.47 -3.08
CA THR A 33 6.34 -0.60 -3.33
C THR A 33 7.79 -0.17 -3.11
N ALA A 34 8.06 1.14 -2.99
CA ALA A 34 9.40 1.73 -3.08
C ALA A 34 10.13 1.22 -4.33
N GLY A 35 9.42 1.16 -5.45
CA GLY A 35 9.86 0.49 -6.67
C GLY A 35 9.29 1.12 -7.93
N SER A 36 9.60 0.49 -9.05
CA SER A 36 9.14 0.94 -10.37
C SER A 36 7.64 0.75 -10.58
N SER A 37 7.15 1.14 -11.75
CA SER A 37 5.73 1.19 -12.11
C SER A 37 5.05 -0.17 -12.30
N SER A 38 5.78 -1.29 -12.35
CA SER A 38 5.25 -2.58 -12.80
C SER A 38 4.74 -3.47 -11.67
N ALA A 39 3.41 -3.55 -11.49
CA ALA A 39 2.81 -4.45 -10.52
C ALA A 39 3.11 -5.94 -10.78
N PRO A 40 3.06 -6.46 -12.03
CA PRO A 40 3.49 -7.83 -12.29
C PRO A 40 4.97 -8.08 -11.96
N GLY A 41 5.82 -7.08 -12.17
CA GLY A 41 7.24 -7.14 -11.79
C GLY A 41 7.43 -7.26 -10.28
N THR A 42 6.71 -6.45 -9.50
CA THR A 42 6.70 -6.53 -8.03
C THR A 42 6.26 -7.91 -7.54
N ILE A 43 5.19 -8.46 -8.09
CA ILE A 43 4.69 -9.79 -7.67
C ILE A 43 5.67 -10.90 -8.04
N LYS A 44 6.29 -10.83 -9.22
CA LYS A 44 7.36 -11.77 -9.62
C LYS A 44 8.58 -11.69 -8.71
N MET A 45 8.91 -10.51 -8.19
CA MET A 45 10.00 -10.35 -7.21
C MET A 45 9.67 -11.10 -5.90
N TRP A 46 8.44 -10.96 -5.38
CA TRP A 46 8.01 -11.72 -4.19
C TRP A 46 8.04 -13.23 -4.39
N ALA A 47 7.74 -13.71 -5.61
CA ALA A 47 7.81 -15.14 -5.92
C ALA A 47 9.22 -15.74 -5.72
N ASN A 48 10.26 -14.90 -5.80
CA ASN A 48 11.67 -15.27 -5.66
C ASN A 48 12.27 -14.82 -4.32
N ASP A 49 11.46 -14.31 -3.39
CA ASP A 49 11.94 -13.88 -2.07
C ASP A 49 12.12 -15.10 -1.15
N ASP A 50 13.33 -15.27 -0.61
CA ASP A 50 13.71 -16.36 0.28
C ASP A 50 13.63 -15.97 1.77
N ARG A 51 13.36 -14.69 2.08
CA ARG A 51 13.25 -14.18 3.46
C ARG A 51 11.93 -14.59 4.13
N GLY A 52 10.95 -15.00 3.34
CA GLY A 52 9.66 -15.50 3.82
C GLY A 52 8.49 -15.07 2.94
N ARG A 53 7.28 -15.40 3.40
CA ARG A 53 6.00 -15.12 2.73
C ARG A 53 5.61 -13.64 2.83
N ILE A 54 6.38 -12.76 2.19
CA ILE A 54 6.24 -11.31 2.25
C ILE A 54 5.55 -10.80 0.98
N ALA A 55 4.28 -10.42 1.09
CA ALA A 55 3.50 -9.94 -0.04
C ALA A 55 2.21 -9.25 0.43
N THR A 56 1.62 -8.45 -0.45
CA THR A 56 0.20 -8.06 -0.35
C THR A 56 -0.64 -8.84 -1.37
N CYS A 57 -1.96 -8.87 -1.19
CA CYS A 57 -2.83 -9.64 -2.08
C CYS A 57 -2.97 -9.00 -3.47
N VAL A 58 -2.80 -7.68 -3.56
CA VAL A 58 -2.87 -6.90 -4.81
C VAL A 58 -1.77 -5.85 -4.88
N VAL A 59 -1.36 -5.53 -6.11
CA VAL A 59 -0.45 -4.43 -6.46
C VAL A 59 -1.07 -3.63 -7.60
N ILE A 60 -1.03 -2.30 -7.52
CA ILE A 60 -1.58 -1.38 -8.51
C ILE A 60 -0.44 -0.77 -9.32
N SER A 61 -0.42 -1.06 -10.62
CA SER A 61 0.57 -0.52 -11.58
C SER A 61 0.50 1.00 -11.63
N GLY A 62 1.66 1.63 -11.84
CA GLY A 62 1.77 3.06 -12.11
C GLY A 62 2.05 3.35 -13.58
N LYS A 63 2.18 4.65 -13.92
CA LYS A 63 2.59 5.08 -15.26
C LYS A 63 4.05 4.69 -15.51
N GLY A 64 4.25 3.70 -16.38
CA GLY A 64 5.55 3.10 -16.65
C GLY A 64 6.02 3.27 -18.09
N GLN A 65 7.31 3.00 -18.31
CA GLN A 65 7.90 2.91 -19.65
C GLN A 65 7.86 1.48 -20.24
N SER A 66 7.51 0.49 -19.42
CA SER A 66 7.37 -0.90 -19.88
C SER A 66 6.06 -1.07 -20.64
N LYS A 67 6.14 -1.75 -21.80
CA LYS A 67 5.02 -2.03 -22.71
C LYS A 67 3.87 -2.83 -22.07
N ASP A 68 4.16 -3.59 -21.00
CA ASP A 68 3.19 -4.46 -20.33
C ASP A 68 2.74 -3.92 -18.97
N THR A 69 2.93 -2.62 -18.73
CA THR A 69 2.52 -1.93 -17.50
C THR A 69 1.50 -0.85 -17.83
N TYR A 70 0.29 -1.03 -17.35
CA TYR A 70 -0.83 -0.13 -17.59
C TYR A 70 -1.15 0.67 -16.32
N ASP A 71 -1.22 1.99 -16.42
CA ASP A 71 -1.44 2.86 -15.28
C ASP A 71 -2.79 2.56 -14.59
N GLY A 72 -2.76 2.34 -13.27
CA GLY A 72 -3.93 1.96 -12.49
C GLY A 72 -4.36 0.49 -12.60
N GLU A 73 -3.70 -0.34 -13.41
CA GLU A 73 -4.05 -1.77 -13.52
C GLU A 73 -3.86 -2.49 -12.18
N ILE A 74 -4.96 -3.08 -11.67
CA ILE A 74 -4.96 -3.90 -10.46
C ILE A 74 -4.46 -5.29 -10.86
N CYS A 75 -3.31 -5.68 -10.30
CA CYS A 75 -2.75 -7.01 -10.44
C CYS A 75 -2.94 -7.76 -9.12
N GLN A 76 -3.56 -8.94 -9.18
CA GLN A 76 -3.81 -9.77 -8.01
C GLN A 76 -2.78 -10.90 -7.90
N ALA A 77 -2.12 -10.97 -6.75
CA ALA A 77 -1.14 -12.00 -6.40
C ALA A 77 -1.81 -13.26 -5.82
N PHE A 78 -2.80 -13.05 -4.96
CA PHE A 78 -3.61 -14.11 -4.34
C PHE A 78 -4.96 -13.53 -3.85
N SER A 79 -5.91 -14.41 -3.48
CA SER A 79 -7.22 -13.99 -2.97
C SER A 79 -7.11 -13.17 -1.67
N SER A 80 -7.87 -12.08 -1.54
CA SER A 80 -7.95 -11.31 -0.28
C SER A 80 -8.53 -12.11 0.89
N LYS A 81 -9.05 -13.33 0.68
CA LYS A 81 -9.41 -14.26 1.76
C LYS A 81 -8.19 -14.85 2.47
N HIS A 82 -7.06 -14.94 1.77
CA HIS A 82 -5.79 -15.45 2.27
C HIS A 82 -4.92 -14.31 2.81
N TRP A 83 -3.69 -14.61 3.23
CA TRP A 83 -2.80 -13.60 3.79
C TRP A 83 -1.31 -13.92 3.59
N ALA A 84 -0.48 -12.89 3.71
CA ALA A 84 0.97 -12.96 3.74
C ALA A 84 1.47 -11.89 4.73
N TYR A 85 2.75 -11.89 5.09
CA TYR A 85 3.30 -10.89 6.02
C TYR A 85 3.61 -9.59 5.26
N HIS A 86 2.98 -8.48 5.62
CA HIS A 86 3.22 -7.17 4.98
C HIS A 86 3.42 -6.02 5.96
N LEU A 87 3.09 -6.21 7.24
CA LEU A 87 3.20 -5.16 8.25
C LEU A 87 4.57 -5.15 8.94
N GLY A 88 5.18 -6.33 9.15
CA GLY A 88 6.49 -6.45 9.81
C GLY A 88 6.55 -5.79 11.18
N ILE A 89 5.46 -5.88 11.95
CA ILE A 89 5.31 -5.22 13.26
C ILE A 89 6.18 -5.95 14.28
N LYS A 90 7.03 -5.21 14.98
CA LYS A 90 7.85 -5.76 16.07
C LYS A 90 7.08 -5.71 17.39
N THR A 91 7.38 -6.65 18.30
CA THR A 91 6.78 -6.71 19.64
C THR A 91 6.93 -5.40 20.41
N GLU A 92 8.04 -4.69 20.22
CA GLU A 92 8.33 -3.41 20.88
C GLU A 92 7.32 -2.31 20.51
N VAL A 93 6.73 -2.38 19.31
CA VAL A 93 5.70 -1.42 18.89
C VAL A 93 4.46 -1.55 19.78
N PHE A 94 3.97 -2.79 19.99
CA PHE A 94 2.84 -3.05 20.88
C PHE A 94 3.15 -2.63 22.33
N LYS A 95 4.34 -3.01 22.84
CA LYS A 95 4.80 -2.63 24.18
C LYS A 95 4.83 -1.11 24.38
N SER A 96 5.29 -0.36 23.38
CA SER A 96 5.34 1.11 23.46
C SER A 96 3.97 1.79 23.59
N LYS A 97 2.89 1.06 23.28
CA LYS A 97 1.49 1.50 23.43
C LYS A 97 0.76 0.81 24.59
N GLY A 98 1.47 0.00 25.39
CA GLY A 98 0.85 -0.78 26.47
C GLY A 98 -0.13 -1.84 25.97
N LEU A 99 0.05 -2.36 24.76
CA LEU A 99 -0.85 -3.33 24.13
C LEU A 99 -0.25 -4.74 24.11
N PRO A 100 -1.09 -5.80 24.18
CA PRO A 100 -0.64 -7.16 23.89
C PRO A 100 -0.32 -7.30 22.40
N GLN A 101 0.62 -8.18 22.07
CA GLN A 101 0.89 -8.54 20.67
C GLN A 101 -0.23 -9.43 20.14
N ILE A 102 -0.72 -9.11 18.94
CA ILE A 102 -1.74 -9.89 18.22
C ILE A 102 -1.29 -10.12 16.76
N ALA A 103 -1.84 -11.15 16.12
CA ALA A 103 -1.54 -11.49 14.73
C ALA A 103 -2.39 -10.65 13.76
N ILE A 104 -1.92 -9.45 13.40
CA ILE A 104 -2.70 -8.51 12.58
C ILE A 104 -2.68 -8.86 11.09
N ASP A 105 -1.54 -9.30 10.53
CA ASP A 105 -1.40 -9.57 9.08
C ASP A 105 -2.49 -10.52 8.55
N LYS A 106 -2.89 -11.53 9.33
CA LYS A 106 -3.95 -12.46 8.92
C LYS A 106 -5.34 -11.81 8.82
N HIS A 107 -5.58 -10.68 9.49
CA HIS A 107 -6.84 -9.95 9.48
C HIS A 107 -6.81 -8.66 8.64
N ALA A 108 -5.64 -8.33 8.08
CA ALA A 108 -5.43 -7.17 7.24
C ALA A 108 -5.36 -7.56 5.76
N ILE A 109 -5.88 -6.69 4.90
CA ILE A 109 -5.75 -6.76 3.45
C ILE A 109 -4.76 -5.69 3.02
N GLY A 110 -3.58 -6.10 2.53
CA GLY A 110 -2.61 -5.15 1.97
C GLY A 110 -2.95 -4.76 0.53
N ILE A 111 -2.81 -3.46 0.22
CA ILE A 111 -2.74 -2.92 -1.13
C ILE A 111 -1.36 -2.31 -1.32
N GLU A 112 -0.63 -2.74 -2.34
CA GLU A 112 0.62 -2.10 -2.76
C GLU A 112 0.39 -1.18 -3.96
N ILE A 113 0.92 0.03 -3.90
CA ILE A 113 0.82 1.02 -4.99
C ILE A 113 2.22 1.22 -5.55
N CYS A 114 2.42 0.95 -6.84
CA CYS A 114 3.72 1.18 -7.47
C CYS A 114 4.13 2.66 -7.36
N SER A 115 5.19 2.93 -6.61
CA SER A 115 5.75 4.26 -6.43
C SER A 115 7.19 4.16 -5.92
N TRP A 116 8.00 5.14 -6.28
CA TRP A 116 9.39 5.23 -5.85
C TRP A 116 9.51 5.83 -4.44
N GLY A 117 8.41 6.37 -3.89
CA GLY A 117 8.42 7.03 -2.59
C GLY A 117 9.13 8.39 -2.63
N PRO A 118 9.93 8.75 -1.62
CA PRO A 118 10.63 10.02 -1.56
C PRO A 118 11.57 10.27 -2.74
N LEU A 119 11.71 11.54 -3.13
CA LEU A 119 12.59 11.99 -4.20
C LEU A 119 13.55 13.08 -3.70
N GLU A 120 14.76 13.07 -4.23
CA GLU A 120 15.78 14.09 -4.03
C GLU A 120 15.74 15.09 -5.19
N LYS A 121 15.66 16.38 -4.88
CA LYS A 121 15.77 17.44 -5.90
C LYS A 121 17.23 17.83 -6.08
N ARG A 122 17.75 17.75 -7.30
CA ARG A 122 19.11 18.18 -7.67
C ARG A 122 19.02 19.12 -8.87
N GLY A 123 19.29 20.41 -8.64
CA GLY A 123 18.97 21.45 -9.63
C GLY A 123 17.47 21.46 -9.94
N ASP A 124 17.11 21.35 -11.22
CA ASP A 124 15.72 21.30 -11.68
C ASP A 124 15.17 19.88 -11.86
N LYS A 125 15.96 18.86 -11.48
CA LYS A 125 15.63 17.44 -11.67
C LYS A 125 15.31 16.76 -10.34
N PHE A 126 14.58 15.65 -10.43
CA PHE A 126 14.19 14.83 -9.29
C PHE A 126 14.70 13.41 -9.46
N TYR A 127 15.23 12.82 -8.40
CA TYR A 127 15.83 11.50 -8.43
C TYR A 127 15.24 10.60 -7.34
N ASN A 128 15.00 9.34 -7.68
CA ASN A 128 14.65 8.33 -6.67
C ASN A 128 15.91 7.78 -5.98
N TYR A 129 15.70 6.92 -4.98
CA TYR A 129 16.81 6.37 -4.16
C TYR A 129 17.77 5.44 -4.91
N VAL A 130 17.42 5.01 -6.14
CA VAL A 130 18.31 4.25 -7.04
C VAL A 130 18.90 5.09 -8.15
N ASP A 131 18.94 6.42 -7.95
CA ASP A 131 19.56 7.41 -8.82
C ASP A 131 18.95 7.52 -10.23
N ARG A 132 17.66 7.19 -10.37
CA ARG A 132 16.93 7.40 -11.63
C ARG A 132 16.12 8.68 -11.58
N GLU A 133 16.20 9.45 -12.66
CA GLU A 133 15.43 10.67 -12.85
C GLU A 133 13.92 10.36 -12.92
N VAL A 134 13.12 11.16 -12.22
CA VAL A 134 11.65 11.14 -12.25
C VAL A 134 11.19 12.45 -12.88
N ALA A 135 10.33 12.34 -13.90
CA ALA A 135 9.81 13.50 -14.62
C ALA A 135 9.03 14.42 -13.67
N ALA A 136 9.15 15.74 -13.85
CA ALA A 136 8.58 16.73 -12.95
C ALA A 136 7.05 16.65 -12.83
N ASP A 137 6.35 16.22 -13.89
CA ASP A 137 4.90 15.97 -13.89
C ASP A 137 4.47 14.74 -13.06
N GLN A 138 5.44 13.89 -12.69
CA GLN A 138 5.27 12.76 -11.79
C GLN A 138 5.75 13.06 -10.37
N VAL A 139 5.92 14.33 -10.00
CA VAL A 139 6.33 14.71 -8.64
C VAL A 139 5.17 15.35 -7.88
N THR A 140 4.98 14.91 -6.64
CA THR A 140 4.16 15.61 -5.65
C THR A 140 5.09 16.39 -4.73
N LYS A 141 4.94 17.71 -4.69
CA LYS A 141 5.56 18.56 -3.67
C LYS A 141 4.60 18.66 -2.49
N LEU A 142 5.04 18.27 -1.31
CA LEU A 142 4.28 18.47 -0.07
C LEU A 142 4.48 19.91 0.42
N GLU A 143 3.44 20.49 1.02
CA GLU A 143 3.52 21.80 1.66
C GLU A 143 4.39 21.73 2.92
N THR A 144 4.20 20.67 3.71
CA THR A 144 5.00 20.37 4.89
C THR A 144 5.84 19.11 4.62
N PRO A 145 7.16 19.13 4.85
CA PRO A 145 7.99 17.93 4.71
C PRO A 145 7.47 16.78 5.56
N TYR A 146 7.43 15.58 4.98
CA TYR A 146 7.06 14.35 5.68
C TYR A 146 8.29 13.46 5.79
N LYS A 147 8.58 12.95 6.99
CA LYS A 147 9.72 12.04 7.23
C LYS A 147 11.06 12.52 6.62
N GLY A 148 11.32 13.83 6.64
CA GLY A 148 12.54 14.44 6.10
C GLY A 148 12.53 14.75 4.60
N HIS A 149 11.42 14.49 3.89
CA HIS A 149 11.32 14.70 2.45
C HIS A 149 10.19 15.65 2.07
N THR A 150 10.43 16.48 1.06
CA THR A 150 9.44 17.42 0.52
C THR A 150 8.85 16.94 -0.81
N TYR A 151 9.62 16.16 -1.58
CA TYR A 151 9.23 15.70 -2.90
C TYR A 151 9.03 14.19 -2.88
N TYR A 152 7.96 13.74 -3.53
CA TYR A 152 7.58 12.33 -3.60
C TYR A 152 7.15 11.96 -5.02
N HIS A 153 7.36 10.71 -5.40
CA HIS A 153 6.82 10.16 -6.63
C HIS A 153 5.28 10.13 -6.53
N ARG A 154 4.63 10.85 -7.44
CA ARG A 154 3.19 11.05 -7.51
C ARG A 154 2.47 9.72 -7.72
N TYR A 155 1.46 9.45 -6.90
CA TYR A 155 0.43 8.44 -7.22
C TYR A 155 -0.44 8.96 -8.36
N THR A 156 -0.61 8.22 -9.46
CA THR A 156 -1.44 8.68 -10.58
C THR A 156 -2.92 8.75 -10.20
N ASP A 157 -3.72 9.48 -10.98
CA ASP A 157 -5.16 9.54 -10.74
C ASP A 157 -5.81 8.16 -10.96
N ALA A 158 -5.32 7.38 -11.94
CA ALA A 158 -5.74 6.00 -12.17
C ALA A 158 -5.40 5.07 -10.98
N GLN A 159 -4.23 5.23 -10.37
CA GLN A 159 -3.88 4.48 -9.15
C GLN A 159 -4.81 4.80 -7.98
N ILE A 160 -5.09 6.09 -7.74
CA ILE A 160 -5.99 6.52 -6.66
C ILE A 160 -7.41 6.00 -6.88
N GLU A 161 -7.89 6.03 -8.13
CA GLU A 161 -9.20 5.48 -8.49
C GLU A 161 -9.25 3.95 -8.29
N SER A 162 -8.19 3.22 -8.62
CA SER A 162 -8.10 1.79 -8.33
C SER A 162 -8.09 1.48 -6.84
N VAL A 163 -7.42 2.29 -6.02
CA VAL A 163 -7.49 2.18 -4.54
C VAL A 163 -8.93 2.39 -4.08
N LYS A 164 -9.59 3.47 -4.54
CA LYS A 164 -10.99 3.78 -4.21
C LYS A 164 -11.92 2.59 -4.50
N ASN A 165 -11.78 2.00 -5.69
CA ASN A 165 -12.61 0.88 -6.11
C ASN A 165 -12.37 -0.38 -5.26
N LEU A 166 -11.13 -0.65 -4.86
CA LEU A 166 -10.82 -1.75 -3.93
C LEU A 166 -11.37 -1.51 -2.52
N LEU A 167 -11.27 -0.28 -2.01
CA LEU A 167 -11.81 0.10 -0.70
C LEU A 167 -13.33 -0.12 -0.64
N LEU A 168 -14.07 0.42 -1.62
CA LEU A 168 -15.52 0.25 -1.71
C LEU A 168 -15.92 -1.22 -1.89
N TYR A 169 -15.18 -1.96 -2.72
CA TYR A 169 -15.43 -3.39 -2.90
C TYR A 169 -15.24 -4.18 -1.59
N TRP A 170 -14.20 -3.91 -0.82
CA TRP A 170 -13.97 -4.62 0.45
C TRP A 170 -14.80 -4.10 1.63
N GLN A 171 -15.33 -2.89 1.54
CA GLN A 171 -16.43 -2.46 2.42
C GLN A 171 -17.67 -3.34 2.19
N ASP A 172 -18.07 -3.55 0.93
CA ASP A 172 -19.24 -4.38 0.60
C ASP A 172 -19.03 -5.86 0.99
N ILE A 173 -17.87 -6.43 0.67
CA ILE A 173 -17.60 -7.85 0.90
C ILE A 173 -17.26 -8.20 2.36
N TYR A 174 -16.55 -7.32 3.08
CA TYR A 174 -16.03 -7.61 4.42
C TYR A 174 -16.55 -6.68 5.52
N GLY A 175 -17.36 -5.67 5.20
CA GLY A 175 -17.85 -4.70 6.18
C GLY A 175 -16.75 -3.82 6.78
N ILE A 176 -15.68 -3.54 6.02
CA ILE A 176 -14.59 -2.68 6.48
C ILE A 176 -15.04 -1.21 6.44
N ASN A 177 -14.92 -0.53 7.57
CA ASN A 177 -15.27 0.87 7.76
C ASN A 177 -14.24 1.76 7.05
N LEU A 178 -14.72 2.58 6.12
CA LEU A 178 -13.89 3.48 5.31
C LEU A 178 -13.77 4.89 5.92
N THR A 179 -14.40 5.15 7.08
CA THR A 179 -14.34 6.45 7.75
C THR A 179 -12.90 6.89 7.94
N TYR A 180 -12.58 8.07 7.43
CA TYR A 180 -11.23 8.61 7.51
C TYR A 180 -10.91 9.13 8.91
N HIS A 181 -9.76 8.71 9.46
CA HIS A 181 -9.21 9.21 10.71
C HIS A 181 -7.76 9.65 10.50
N GLU A 182 -7.52 10.97 10.47
CA GLU A 182 -6.20 11.55 10.19
C GLU A 182 -5.11 11.01 11.13
N ASP A 183 -5.41 10.91 12.43
CA ASP A 183 -4.48 10.46 13.47
C ASP A 183 -4.02 9.01 13.28
N ASP A 184 -4.82 8.20 12.59
CA ASP A 184 -4.51 6.80 12.35
C ASP A 184 -3.62 6.58 11.12
N MET A 185 -3.45 7.57 10.25
CA MET A 185 -2.83 7.37 8.93
C MET A 185 -1.31 7.56 8.93
N TRP A 186 -0.79 8.53 9.69
CA TRP A 186 0.59 9.02 9.49
C TRP A 186 1.52 8.78 10.68
N THR A 187 0.99 8.23 11.78
CA THR A 187 1.74 7.87 12.98
C THR A 187 1.27 6.52 13.52
N VAL A 188 2.03 5.93 14.45
CA VAL A 188 1.66 4.62 15.03
C VAL A 188 0.34 4.74 15.79
N SER A 189 -0.68 4.06 15.26
CA SER A 189 -2.07 4.07 15.73
C SER A 189 -2.34 2.98 16.75
N THR A 190 -2.94 3.37 17.87
CA THR A 190 -3.44 2.42 18.89
C THR A 190 -4.58 1.56 18.34
N ARG A 191 -5.45 2.13 17.50
CA ARG A 191 -6.59 1.43 16.90
C ARG A 191 -6.13 0.36 15.91
N ALA A 192 -5.17 0.73 15.05
CA ALA A 192 -4.54 -0.19 14.11
C ALA A 192 -3.95 -1.40 14.85
N LEU A 193 -3.17 -1.15 15.91
CA LEU A 193 -2.52 -2.19 16.72
C LEU A 193 -3.49 -3.04 17.55
N LYS A 194 -4.70 -2.55 17.84
CA LYS A 194 -5.77 -3.35 18.46
C LYS A 194 -6.52 -4.24 17.46
N GLY A 195 -6.22 -4.13 16.16
CA GLY A 195 -6.96 -4.84 15.12
C GLY A 195 -8.36 -4.25 14.87
N GLU A 196 -8.57 -2.98 15.23
CA GLU A 196 -9.86 -2.31 15.03
C GLU A 196 -10.17 -2.18 13.53
N ASN A 197 -11.44 -2.36 13.20
CA ASN A 197 -11.93 -2.30 11.82
C ASN A 197 -11.70 -0.89 11.22
N GLY A 198 -11.10 -0.82 10.03
CA GLY A 198 -10.74 0.46 9.42
C GLY A 198 -9.75 0.38 8.25
N VAL A 199 -9.46 1.55 7.68
CA VAL A 199 -8.39 1.75 6.69
C VAL A 199 -7.19 2.41 7.36
N TYR A 200 -6.00 1.88 7.09
CA TYR A 200 -4.73 2.32 7.70
C TYR A 200 -3.63 2.40 6.63
N THR A 201 -2.45 2.88 7.02
CA THR A 201 -1.24 2.82 6.17
C THR A 201 -0.14 2.03 6.88
N HIS A 202 0.99 1.75 6.22
CA HIS A 202 2.13 1.13 6.90
C HIS A 202 2.64 1.97 8.09
N ASN A 203 2.53 3.30 8.01
CA ASN A 203 2.91 4.23 9.07
C ASN A 203 2.08 4.03 10.36
N SER A 204 0.84 3.54 10.22
CA SER A 204 -0.06 3.22 11.33
C SER A 204 0.51 2.14 12.27
N TYR A 205 1.43 1.33 11.78
CA TYR A 205 2.04 0.23 12.53
C TYR A 205 3.52 0.45 12.82
N ARG A 206 4.20 1.30 12.04
CA ARG A 206 5.66 1.41 12.09
C ARG A 206 6.13 2.85 11.89
N LYS A 207 6.86 3.37 12.88
CA LYS A 207 7.41 4.73 12.83
C LYS A 207 8.49 4.93 11.76
N ASP A 208 9.21 3.87 11.40
CA ASP A 208 10.31 3.88 10.44
C ASP A 208 9.84 3.83 8.98
N LYS A 209 8.55 3.55 8.76
CA LYS A 209 7.95 3.54 7.43
C LYS A 209 7.56 4.94 6.99
N SER A 210 7.50 5.10 5.66
CA SER A 210 7.07 6.32 4.99
C SER A 210 6.07 6.05 3.87
N ASP A 211 5.64 4.79 3.73
CA ASP A 211 4.68 4.32 2.74
C ASP A 211 3.28 4.11 3.34
N ILE A 212 2.21 4.56 2.70
CA ILE A 212 2.17 5.62 1.71
C ILE A 212 2.55 7.00 2.32
N HIS A 213 2.89 7.99 1.50
CA HIS A 213 3.13 9.37 1.95
C HIS A 213 1.79 10.17 2.00
N PRO A 214 1.69 11.31 2.71
CA PRO A 214 0.47 12.11 2.81
C PRO A 214 0.17 12.89 1.52
N CYS A 215 -0.07 12.16 0.43
CA CYS A 215 -0.47 12.71 -0.86
C CYS A 215 -1.83 13.42 -0.72
N PRO A 216 -1.93 14.73 -1.02
CA PRO A 216 -3.17 15.48 -0.86
C PRO A 216 -4.36 14.89 -1.61
N ARG A 217 -4.13 14.36 -2.83
CA ARG A 217 -5.20 13.71 -3.63
C ARG A 217 -5.65 12.36 -3.06
N MET A 218 -4.73 11.58 -2.49
CA MET A 218 -5.10 10.33 -1.81
C MET A 218 -5.91 10.64 -0.56
N ILE A 219 -5.49 11.62 0.24
CA ILE A 219 -6.22 12.07 1.44
C ILE A 219 -7.61 12.58 1.06
N ALA A 220 -7.72 13.41 0.02
CA ALA A 220 -9.00 13.92 -0.47
C ALA A 220 -9.93 12.78 -0.89
N MET A 221 -9.41 11.77 -1.61
CA MET A 221 -10.17 10.58 -1.97
C MET A 221 -10.64 9.81 -0.72
N LEU A 222 -9.75 9.54 0.24
CA LEU A 222 -10.10 8.81 1.46
C LEU A 222 -11.15 9.56 2.30
N LYS A 223 -11.06 10.89 2.40
CA LYS A 223 -12.05 11.74 3.08
C LYS A 223 -13.41 11.80 2.37
N SER A 224 -13.49 11.37 1.10
CA SER A 224 -14.72 11.36 0.31
C SER A 224 -15.53 10.07 0.41
N LEU A 225 -15.02 9.07 1.14
CA LEU A 225 -15.63 7.75 1.32
C LEU A 225 -16.54 7.69 2.55
#